data_AF-A0A396AH38-F1
#
_entry.id   AF-A0A396AH38-F1
#
_cell.length_a   1.000
_cell.length_b   1.000
_cell.length_c   1.000
_cell.angle_alpha   90.00
_cell.angle_beta   90.00
_cell.angle_gamma   90.00
#
_symmetry.space_group_name_H-M   'P 1'
#
loop_
_entity.id
_entity.type
_entity.pdbx_description
1 polymer ?
#
loop_
_entity_poly.entity_id
_entity_poly.type
_entity_poly.pdbx_seq_one_letter_code
_entity_poly.pdbx_strand_id
1 'polypeptide(L)'
;MRVRKMNQVDVKLHDLTKVKLKKYRLNWEETGNPVPRIRNWMERLDYQAVQRRELAKLPERTIHFLEENQDTLFSDVIEKPFLLVSKMFWDVSKMYKVPVRGKEMVLLDGVNGFAEIYYMPVYPRYRCLSEERTKEWEK
;
A
#
# COMPACT_ATOMS: atom_id res chain seq x y z
N MET A 1 -7.11 -21.84 -49.81
CA MET A 1 -7.07 -20.73 -48.82
C MET A 1 -6.31 -21.24 -47.60
N ARG A 2 -5.09 -20.75 -47.34
CA ARG A 2 -4.13 -21.37 -46.41
C ARG A 2 -4.12 -20.58 -45.10
N VAL A 3 -4.77 -21.09 -44.06
CA VAL A 3 -4.78 -20.49 -42.71
C VAL A 3 -3.40 -20.71 -42.08
N ARG A 4 -2.67 -19.62 -41.81
CA ARG A 4 -1.41 -19.67 -41.05
C ARG A 4 -1.76 -19.82 -39.57
N LYS A 5 -1.35 -20.93 -38.94
CA LYS A 5 -1.30 -21.06 -37.48
C LYS A 5 -0.38 -19.98 -36.93
N MET A 6 -0.89 -19.21 -35.98
CA MET A 6 -0.13 -18.23 -35.21
C MET A 6 0.81 -19.03 -34.29
N ASN A 7 2.11 -18.94 -34.54
CA ASN A 7 3.11 -19.64 -33.75
C ASN A 7 3.06 -19.11 -32.31
N GLN A 8 2.82 -20.04 -31.39
CA GLN A 8 3.06 -19.90 -29.98
C GLN A 8 4.50 -19.42 -29.81
N VAL A 9 4.66 -18.19 -29.32
CA VAL A 9 5.97 -17.65 -29.00
C VAL A 9 6.40 -18.35 -27.72
N ASP A 10 7.16 -19.44 -27.87
CA ASP A 10 7.87 -20.07 -26.77
C ASP A 10 8.87 -19.05 -26.22
N VAL A 11 8.47 -18.33 -25.18
CA VAL A 11 9.38 -17.55 -24.36
C VAL A 11 10.27 -18.58 -23.65
N LYS A 12 11.41 -18.89 -24.26
CA LYS A 12 12.42 -19.78 -23.70
C LYS A 12 12.80 -19.27 -22.30
N LEU A 13 12.36 -20.02 -21.29
CA LEU A 13 12.62 -19.80 -19.87
C LEU A 13 14.08 -20.14 -19.47
N HIS A 14 15.04 -19.92 -20.37
CA HIS A 14 16.44 -20.28 -20.19
C HIS A 14 17.30 -19.00 -20.15
N ASP A 15 17.17 -18.20 -19.08
CA ASP A 15 18.27 -17.35 -18.53
C ASP A 15 17.89 -16.48 -17.31
N LEU A 16 16.86 -16.83 -16.51
CA LEU A 16 16.41 -15.98 -15.38
C LEU A 16 17.16 -16.21 -14.06
N THR A 17 18.26 -16.96 -14.02
CA THR A 17 18.98 -17.29 -12.77
C THR A 17 19.82 -16.15 -12.18
N LYS A 18 19.87 -14.98 -12.80
CA LYS A 18 20.45 -13.77 -12.19
C LYS A 18 19.61 -12.51 -12.43
N VAL A 19 18.35 -12.51 -12.01
CA VAL A 19 17.61 -11.25 -11.87
C VAL A 19 18.20 -10.45 -10.71
N LYS A 20 18.94 -9.39 -11.01
CA LYS A 20 19.44 -8.45 -10.00
C LYS A 20 18.25 -7.68 -9.42
N LEU A 21 17.84 -8.02 -8.19
CA LEU A 21 16.79 -7.31 -7.48
C LEU A 21 17.22 -5.85 -7.23
N LYS A 22 16.45 -4.91 -7.78
CA LYS A 22 16.57 -3.49 -7.45
C LYS A 22 15.68 -3.20 -6.24
N LYS A 23 16.23 -2.51 -5.24
CA LYS A 23 15.49 -2.02 -4.08
C LYS A 23 15.14 -0.56 -4.32
N TYR A 24 13.88 -0.21 -4.12
CA TYR A 24 13.38 1.15 -4.23
C TYR A 24 12.91 1.63 -2.87
N ARG A 25 13.19 2.89 -2.56
CA ARG A 25 12.62 3.58 -1.41
C ARG A 25 11.35 4.24 -1.88
N LEU A 26 10.22 3.94 -1.25
CA LEU A 26 9.01 4.73 -1.43
C LEU A 26 9.27 6.03 -0.67
N ASN A 27 9.47 7.12 -1.42
CA ASN A 27 9.57 8.46 -0.84
C ASN A 27 8.24 9.14 -1.06
N TRP A 28 7.71 9.70 0.01
CA TRP A 28 6.53 10.54 -0.05
C TRP A 28 6.93 11.98 0.30
N GLU A 29 6.88 12.89 -0.68
CA GLU A 29 6.96 14.32 -0.42
C GLU A 29 5.54 14.85 -0.19
N GLU A 30 5.23 15.29 1.03
CA GLU A 30 3.88 15.83 1.36
C GLU A 30 3.65 17.21 0.78
N THR A 31 4.71 17.99 0.59
CA THR A 31 4.61 19.39 0.18
C THR A 31 4.09 19.48 -1.24
N GLY A 32 2.87 20.01 -1.40
CA GLY A 32 2.24 20.23 -2.69
C GLY A 32 1.44 19.06 -3.26
N ASN A 33 1.46 17.89 -2.61
CA ASN A 33 0.65 16.75 -3.03
C ASN A 33 -0.69 16.72 -2.27
N PRO A 34 -1.84 16.79 -2.95
CA PRO A 34 -3.14 16.88 -2.30
C PRO A 34 -3.65 15.49 -1.87
N VAL A 35 -2.87 14.76 -1.07
CA VAL A 35 -3.29 13.42 -0.60
C VAL A 35 -4.42 13.45 0.41
N PRO A 36 -5.20 12.35 0.49
CA PRO A 36 -6.29 12.24 1.45
C PRO A 36 -5.74 12.28 2.87
N ARG A 37 -6.17 13.26 3.65
CA ARG A 37 -5.83 13.37 5.08
C ARG A 37 -6.99 12.88 5.91
N ILE A 38 -6.75 11.91 6.78
CA ILE A 38 -7.80 11.28 7.57
C ILE A 38 -8.03 12.08 8.86
N ARG A 39 -9.25 12.60 9.01
CA ARG A 39 -9.68 13.31 10.21
C ARG A 39 -9.88 12.34 11.38
N ASN A 40 -9.36 12.73 12.55
CA ASN A 40 -9.60 12.08 13.85
C ASN A 40 -9.45 10.54 13.83
N TRP A 41 -8.51 10.00 13.05
CA TRP A 41 -8.37 8.54 12.91
C TRP A 41 -8.08 7.83 14.25
N MET A 42 -7.41 8.51 15.19
CA MET A 42 -7.07 7.98 16.52
C MET A 42 -8.29 7.72 17.41
N GLU A 43 -9.44 8.35 17.12
CA GLU A 43 -10.70 8.09 17.83
C GLU A 43 -11.38 6.81 17.33
N ARG A 44 -11.02 6.34 16.13
CA ARG A 44 -11.67 5.20 15.46
C ARG A 44 -10.83 3.93 15.50
N LEU A 45 -9.52 4.06 15.65
CA LEU A 45 -8.57 2.96 15.70
C LEU A 45 -7.70 3.07 16.95
N ASP A 46 -7.44 1.93 17.58
CA ASP A 46 -6.45 1.85 18.67
C ASP A 46 -5.06 2.20 18.11
N TYR A 47 -4.58 3.39 18.49
CA TYR A 47 -3.27 3.91 18.09
C TYR A 47 -2.13 2.93 18.39
N GLN A 48 -2.15 2.30 19.56
CA GLN A 48 -1.09 1.36 19.96
C GLN A 48 -1.16 0.09 19.10
N ALA A 49 -2.36 -0.41 18.82
CA ALA A 49 -2.53 -1.57 17.95
C ALA A 49 -2.08 -1.27 16.51
N VAL A 50 -2.35 -0.08 15.97
CA VAL A 50 -1.86 0.36 14.65
C VAL A 50 -0.32 0.42 14.64
N GLN A 51 0.30 1.11 15.61
CA GLN A 51 1.76 1.25 15.70
C GLN A 51 2.46 -0.11 15.83
N ARG A 52 1.91 -1.02 16.63
CA ARG A 52 2.42 -2.39 16.84
C ARG A 52 2.01 -3.37 15.76
N ARG A 53 1.15 -2.97 14.81
CA ARG A 53 0.62 -3.79 13.71
C ARG A 53 -0.17 -5.01 14.20
N GLU A 54 -0.88 -4.85 15.30
CA GLU A 54 -1.69 -5.89 15.96
C GLU A 54 -3.06 -6.01 15.29
N LEU A 55 -3.12 -6.54 14.07
CA LEU A 55 -4.35 -6.65 13.28
C LEU A 55 -5.52 -7.31 14.01
N ALA A 56 -5.26 -8.24 14.93
CA ALA A 56 -6.31 -8.93 15.67
C ALA A 56 -7.14 -7.99 16.57
N LYS A 57 -6.57 -6.84 16.99
CA LYS A 57 -7.27 -5.84 17.82
C LYS A 57 -8.01 -4.80 16.99
N LEU A 58 -7.81 -4.79 15.68
CA LEU A 58 -8.40 -3.80 14.79
C LEU A 58 -9.67 -4.35 14.12
N PRO A 59 -10.70 -3.52 13.90
CA PRO A 59 -11.90 -3.93 13.17
C PRO A 59 -11.57 -4.44 11.77
N GLU A 60 -12.36 -5.37 11.23
CA GLU A 60 -12.20 -5.84 9.84
C GLU A 60 -12.39 -4.71 8.81
N ARG A 61 -13.32 -3.80 9.11
CA ARG A 61 -13.62 -2.61 8.30
C ARG A 61 -13.79 -1.39 9.19
N THR A 62 -13.18 -0.27 8.80
CA THR A 62 -13.37 1.01 9.47
C THR A 62 -13.71 2.10 8.45
N ILE A 63 -14.64 2.98 8.80
CA ILE A 63 -15.01 4.14 7.98
C ILE A 63 -14.27 5.35 8.54
N HIS A 64 -13.67 6.14 7.66
CA HIS A 64 -12.87 7.31 7.98
C HIS A 64 -13.35 8.51 7.16
N PHE A 65 -13.47 9.66 7.81
CA PHE A 65 -13.77 10.92 7.15
C PHE A 65 -12.47 11.63 6.81
N LEU A 66 -12.40 12.21 5.63
CA LEU A 66 -11.26 13.01 5.21
C LEU A 66 -11.40 14.46 5.69
N GLU A 67 -10.26 15.15 5.80
CA GLU A 67 -10.21 16.59 5.90
C GLU A 67 -10.71 17.23 4.59
N GLU A 68 -11.28 18.42 4.70
CA GLU A 68 -11.86 19.13 3.56
C GLU A 68 -10.76 19.64 2.63
N ASN A 69 -10.73 19.16 1.40
CA ASN A 69 -9.82 19.63 0.35
C ASN A 69 -10.42 19.35 -1.04
N GLN A 70 -10.65 20.41 -1.83
CA GLN A 70 -11.24 20.31 -3.18
C GLN A 70 -10.32 19.60 -4.18
N ASP A 71 -9.02 19.60 -3.94
CA ASP A 71 -8.03 19.02 -4.84
C ASP A 71 -7.63 17.58 -4.45
N THR A 72 -8.35 16.94 -3.52
CA THR A 72 -8.00 15.62 -2.97
C THR A 72 -7.78 14.59 -4.07
N LEU A 73 -6.57 14.03 -4.12
CA LEU A 73 -6.15 12.99 -5.06
C LEU A 73 -6.01 11.65 -4.35
N PHE A 74 -6.86 10.68 -4.69
CA PHE A 74 -6.79 9.31 -4.19
C PHE A 74 -5.63 8.53 -4.82
N SER A 75 -4.45 8.63 -4.23
CA SER A 75 -3.24 7.91 -4.66
C SER A 75 -3.26 6.43 -4.29
N ASP A 76 -2.60 5.58 -5.08
CA ASP A 76 -2.56 4.13 -4.83
C ASP A 76 -1.87 3.74 -3.52
N VAL A 77 -0.98 4.59 -3.01
CA VAL A 77 -0.24 4.38 -1.77
C VAL A 77 -0.28 5.67 -0.96
N ILE A 78 -0.69 5.56 0.30
CA ILE A 78 -0.73 6.65 1.27
C ILE A 78 0.04 6.17 2.50
N GLU A 79 1.11 6.87 2.87
CA GLU A 79 1.99 6.44 3.97
C GLU A 79 1.50 6.90 5.35
N LYS A 80 0.95 8.12 5.41
CA LYS A 80 0.50 8.74 6.66
C LYS A 80 -1.03 8.79 6.73
N PRO A 81 -1.63 8.61 7.92
CA PRO A 81 -0.98 8.37 9.22
C PRO A 81 -0.42 6.95 9.40
N PHE A 82 -0.84 6.02 8.56
CA PHE A 82 -0.32 4.66 8.46
C PHE A 82 -0.51 4.18 7.02
N LEU A 83 0.22 3.14 6.63
CA LEU A 83 0.20 2.65 5.26
C LEU A 83 -1.20 2.21 4.84
N LEU A 84 -1.73 2.88 3.82
CA LEU A 84 -2.91 2.49 3.08
C LEU A 84 -2.54 2.28 1.62
N VAL A 85 -3.18 1.30 1.01
CA VAL A 85 -3.03 1.01 -0.41
C VAL A 85 -4.40 0.85 -1.07
N SER A 86 -4.51 1.27 -2.33
CA SER A 86 -5.74 1.09 -3.09
C SER A 86 -6.08 -0.39 -3.26
N LYS A 87 -7.33 -0.65 -3.66
CA LYS A 87 -7.77 -2.01 -4.00
C LYS A 87 -6.87 -2.67 -5.06
N MET A 88 -6.49 -1.94 -6.11
CA MET A 88 -5.62 -2.47 -7.17
C MET A 88 -4.27 -2.89 -6.60
N PHE A 89 -3.63 -2.02 -5.81
CA PHE A 89 -2.33 -2.32 -5.21
C PHE A 89 -2.41 -3.48 -4.21
N TRP A 90 -3.49 -3.56 -3.44
CA TRP A 90 -3.77 -4.68 -2.54
C TRP A 90 -3.89 -6.02 -3.30
N ASP A 91 -4.62 -6.03 -4.40
CA ASP A 91 -4.80 -7.21 -5.23
C ASP A 91 -3.48 -7.67 -5.86
N VAL A 92 -2.67 -6.73 -6.38
CA VAL A 92 -1.31 -7.01 -6.87
C VAL A 92 -0.42 -7.57 -5.75
N SER A 93 -0.51 -7.03 -4.55
CA SER A 93 0.29 -7.48 -3.41
C SER A 93 0.01 -8.94 -3.05
N LYS A 94 -1.25 -9.39 -3.16
CA LYS A 94 -1.65 -10.78 -2.93
C LYS A 94 -1.19 -11.75 -4.03
N MET A 95 -0.78 -11.26 -5.21
CA MET A 95 -0.24 -12.11 -6.27
C MET A 95 1.15 -12.64 -5.96
N TYR A 96 1.89 -11.98 -5.06
CA TYR A 96 3.19 -12.45 -4.61
C TYR A 96 3.03 -13.60 -3.60
N LYS A 97 4.00 -14.53 -3.58
CA LYS A 97 4.06 -15.64 -2.59
C LYS A 97 4.48 -15.16 -1.19
N VAL A 98 3.91 -14.05 -0.73
CA VAL A 98 4.13 -13.47 0.58
C VAL A 98 2.78 -13.40 1.28
N PRO A 99 2.63 -13.92 2.51
CA PRO A 99 1.37 -13.81 3.23
C PRO A 99 1.08 -12.34 3.51
N VAL A 100 0.06 -11.78 2.85
CA VAL A 100 -0.41 -10.42 3.07
C VAL A 100 -1.71 -10.48 3.88
N ARG A 101 -1.73 -9.76 5.02
CA ARG A 101 -2.91 -9.55 5.86
C ARG A 101 -3.18 -8.06 5.97
N GLY A 102 -4.43 -7.66 6.20
CA GLY A 102 -4.77 -6.26 6.31
C GLY A 102 -6.24 -6.06 6.69
N LYS A 103 -6.60 -4.80 6.97
CA LYS A 103 -7.98 -4.37 7.26
C LYS A 103 -8.49 -3.46 6.16
N GLU A 104 -9.78 -3.45 5.94
CA GLU A 104 -10.43 -2.57 4.98
C GLU A 104 -10.70 -1.20 5.60
N MET A 105 -10.41 -0.13 4.86
CA MET A 105 -10.59 1.24 5.28
C MET A 105 -11.40 1.97 4.21
N VAL A 106 -12.58 2.48 4.58
CA VAL A 106 -13.41 3.30 3.68
C VAL A 106 -13.08 4.75 3.95
N LEU A 107 -12.58 5.45 2.94
CA LEU A 107 -12.28 6.87 3.01
C LEU A 107 -13.45 7.65 2.40
N LEU A 108 -14.06 8.52 3.19
CA LEU A 108 -15.18 9.37 2.79
C LEU A 108 -14.73 10.82 2.65
N ASP A 109 -14.81 11.34 1.44
CA ASP A 109 -14.62 12.75 1.11
C ASP A 109 -15.98 13.45 1.08
N GLY A 110 -16.29 14.18 2.15
CA GLY A 110 -17.56 14.91 2.26
C GLY A 110 -17.66 16.12 1.31
N VAL A 111 -16.53 16.70 0.90
CA VAL A 111 -16.50 17.91 0.06
C VAL A 111 -16.75 17.54 -1.39
N ASN A 112 -16.03 16.53 -1.86
CA ASN A 112 -16.10 16.10 -3.26
C ASN A 112 -17.13 14.99 -3.49
N GLY A 113 -17.74 14.45 -2.43
CA GLY A 113 -18.77 13.40 -2.51
C GLY A 113 -18.22 12.02 -2.89
N PHE A 114 -16.92 11.79 -2.68
CA PHE A 114 -16.27 10.52 -3.02
C PHE A 114 -16.22 9.56 -1.83
N ALA A 115 -16.28 8.26 -2.14
CA ALA A 115 -16.09 7.18 -1.18
C ALA A 115 -15.20 6.11 -1.81
N GLU A 116 -14.01 5.93 -1.26
CA GLU A 116 -13.01 4.99 -1.81
C GLU A 116 -12.61 3.92 -0.79
N ILE A 117 -12.31 2.72 -1.30
CA ILE A 117 -11.89 1.59 -0.47
C ILE A 117 -10.39 1.41 -0.57
N TYR A 118 -9.75 1.53 0.60
CA TYR A 118 -8.34 1.25 0.82
C TYR A 118 -8.18 0.04 1.72
N TYR A 119 -6.97 -0.52 1.70
CA TYR A 119 -6.55 -1.57 2.61
C TYR A 119 -5.36 -1.08 3.43
N MET A 120 -5.34 -1.44 4.71
CA MET A 120 -4.20 -1.24 5.60
C MET A 120 -3.41 -2.56 5.68
N PRO A 121 -2.40 -2.76 4.81
CA PRO A 121 -1.63 -3.99 4.78
C PRO A 121 -0.64 -4.09 5.94
N VAL A 122 -0.39 -5.31 6.40
CA VAL A 122 0.76 -5.65 7.25
C VAL A 122 1.64 -6.63 6.49
N TYR A 123 2.70 -6.07 5.89
CA TYR A 123 3.74 -6.84 5.22
C TYR A 123 4.75 -7.41 6.22
N PRO A 124 5.34 -8.60 5.93
CA PRO A 124 6.46 -9.12 6.69
C PRO A 124 7.64 -8.12 6.71
N ARG A 125 8.25 -7.95 7.89
CA ARG A 125 9.49 -7.18 8.03
C ARG A 125 10.68 -8.13 7.92
N TYR A 126 11.68 -7.72 7.15
CA TYR A 126 12.93 -8.44 7.01
C TYR A 126 14.06 -7.58 7.56
N ARG A 127 14.93 -8.15 8.39
CA ARG A 127 16.14 -7.47 8.86
C ARG A 127 17.19 -7.52 7.74
N CYS A 128 17.10 -6.57 6.81
CA CYS A 128 17.91 -6.55 5.59
C CYS A 128 18.83 -5.33 5.46
N LEU A 129 18.83 -4.46 6.47
CA LEU A 129 19.77 -3.34 6.61
C LEU A 129 20.90 -3.73 7.57
N SER A 130 22.12 -3.24 7.31
CA SER A 130 23.22 -3.36 8.27
C SER A 130 22.98 -2.45 9.47
N GLU A 131 23.63 -2.72 10.60
CA GLU A 131 23.47 -1.93 11.83
C GLU A 131 23.92 -0.47 11.64
N GLU A 132 25.00 -0.24 10.88
CA GLU A 132 25.47 1.10 10.50
C GLU A 132 24.42 1.87 9.70
N ARG A 133 23.78 1.21 8.72
CA ARG A 133 22.69 1.80 7.94
C ARG A 133 21.46 2.01 8.81
N THR A 134 21.18 1.18 9.81
CA THR A 134 19.96 1.33 10.62
C THR A 134 19.98 2.63 11.44
N LYS A 135 21.15 3.00 11.99
CA LYS A 135 21.35 4.22 12.80
C LYS A 135 21.18 5.53 12.01
N GLU A 136 21.45 5.50 10.71
CA GLU A 136 21.27 6.66 9.81
C GLU A 136 19.77 6.93 9.53
N TRP A 137 18.88 5.96 9.81
CA TRP A 137 17.45 6.00 9.50
C TRP A 137 16.55 6.18 10.72
N GLU A 138 17.11 6.14 11.93
CA GLU A 138 16.41 6.43 13.20
C GLU A 138 16.59 7.90 13.64
N LYS A 139 17.39 8.69 12.91
CA LYS A 139 17.53 10.14 13.06
C LYS A 139 16.59 10.89 12.14
#